data_AF-A1WP84-F1
#
_entry.id   AF-A1WP84-F1
#
_cell.length_a   1.000
_cell.length_b   1.000
_cell.length_c   1.000
_cell.angle_alpha   90.00
_cell.angle_beta   90.00
_cell.angle_gamma   90.00
#
_symmetry.space_group_name_H-M   'P 1'
#
loop_
_entity.id
_entity.type
_entity.pdbx_description
1 polymer ?
#
loop_
_entity_poly.entity_id
_entity_poly.type
_entity_poly.pdbx_seq_one_letter_code
_entity_poly.pdbx_strand_id
1 'polypeptide(L)' 'MANPKHFIVSSKSGAKRLVLAKGKSAALAHVIGSNYSCEVAKITDVVDMLGKGGKVEDATGAMATQQNPDILL' A
#
# COMPACT_ATOMS: atom_id res chain seq x y z
N MET A 1 -2.99 5.99 -19.90
CA MET A 1 -2.45 5.81 -18.52
C MET A 1 -3.48 5.06 -17.69
N ALA A 2 -3.09 4.05 -16.93
CA ALA A 2 -4.01 3.37 -16.02
C ALA A 2 -4.20 4.20 -14.75
N ASN A 3 -5.45 4.52 -14.41
CA ASN A 3 -5.76 5.26 -13.19
C ASN A 3 -5.47 4.41 -11.95
N PRO A 4 -4.74 4.94 -10.95
CA PRO A 4 -4.48 4.22 -9.72
C PRO A 4 -5.77 3.91 -8.95
N LYS A 5 -5.78 2.78 -8.25
CA LYS A 5 -6.90 2.25 -7.47
C LYS A 5 -6.43 1.89 -6.07
N HIS A 6 -7.37 1.83 -5.12
CA HIS A 6 -7.11 1.39 -3.76
C HIS A 6 -7.15 -0.13 -3.65
N PHE A 7 -6.14 -0.69 -2.99
CA PHE A 7 -5.97 -2.11 -2.74
C PHE A 7 -5.88 -2.36 -1.24
N ILE A 8 -6.53 -3.42 -0.77
CA ILE A 8 -6.33 -3.92 0.59
C ILE A 8 -5.34 -5.07 0.51
N VAL A 9 -4.26 -4.95 1.28
CA VAL A 9 -3.21 -5.95 1.38
C VAL A 9 -3.27 -6.55 2.79
N SER A 10 -3.54 -7.85 2.89
CA SER A 10 -3.71 -8.56 4.18
C SER A 10 -2.54 -9.50 4.45
N SER A 11 -1.94 -9.37 5.63
CA SER A 11 -0.92 -10.29 6.16
C SER A 11 -1.56 -11.60 6.64
N LYS A 12 -0.80 -12.70 6.65
CA LYS A 12 -1.15 -13.93 7.38
C LYS A 12 -1.41 -13.69 8.88
N SER A 13 -0.84 -12.65 9.47
CA SER A 13 -1.10 -12.25 10.86
C SER A 13 -2.43 -11.52 11.07
N GLY A 14 -3.22 -11.28 10.01
CA GLY A 14 -4.48 -10.54 10.06
C GLY A 14 -4.34 -9.02 9.95
N ALA A 15 -3.12 -8.48 9.88
CA ALA A 15 -2.90 -7.05 9.65
C ALA A 15 -3.34 -6.65 8.23
N LYS A 16 -4.11 -5.56 8.11
CA LYS A 16 -4.58 -5.02 6.83
C LYS A 16 -3.94 -3.66 6.55
N ARG A 17 -3.52 -3.43 5.30
CA ARG A 17 -3.02 -2.14 4.81
C ARG A 17 -3.81 -1.69 3.60
N LEU A 18 -4.02 -0.38 3.49
CA LEU A 18 -4.70 0.24 2.36
C LEU A 18 -3.67 0.94 1.48
N VAL A 19 -3.48 0.45 0.26
CA VAL A 19 -2.41 0.88 -0.66
C VAL A 19 -3.02 1.44 -1.94
N LEU A 20 -2.65 2.66 -2.32
CA LEU A 20 -3.00 3.24 -3.62
C LEU A 20 -1.95 2.81 -4.64
N ALA A 21 -2.34 2.08 -5.69
CA ALA A 21 -1.40 1.58 -6.70
C ALA A 21 -2.00 1.56 -8.11
N LYS A 22 -1.16 1.44 -9.14
CA LYS A 22 -1.61 1.28 -10.54
C LYS A 22 -2.11 -0.14 -10.85
N GLY A 23 -1.93 -1.09 -9.93
CA GLY A 23 -2.35 -2.48 -10.09
C GLY A 23 -1.93 -3.35 -8.90
N LYS A 24 -2.45 -4.57 -8.84
CA LYS A 24 -2.22 -5.52 -7.74
C LYS A 24 -0.73 -5.82 -7.52
N SER A 25 0.03 -6.03 -8.59
CA SER A 25 1.46 -6.34 -8.49
C SER A 25 2.27 -5.19 -7.87
N ALA A 26 1.91 -3.94 -8.17
CA ALA A 26 2.55 -2.76 -7.57
C ALA A 26 2.16 -2.60 -6.09
N ALA A 27 0.89 -2.86 -5.75
CA ALA A 27 0.44 -2.87 -4.35
C ALA A 27 1.15 -3.95 -3.52
N LEU A 28 1.31 -5.16 -4.06
CA LEU A 28 2.04 -6.25 -3.39
C LEU A 28 3.54 -5.96 -3.26
N ALA A 29 4.18 -5.40 -4.30
CA ALA A 29 5.59 -5.04 -4.28
C ALA A 29 5.90 -3.95 -3.24
N HIS A 30 4.95 -3.04 -2.96
CA HIS A 30 5.10 -2.01 -1.94
C HIS A 30 5.15 -2.57 -0.52
N VAL A 31 4.44 -3.67 -0.24
CA VAL A 31 4.30 -4.25 1.10
C VAL A 31 5.33 -5.37 1.35
N ILE A 32 6.55 -5.24 0.80
CA ILE A 32 7.65 -6.24 0.76
C ILE A 32 7.55 -7.31 1.86
N GLY A 33 7.34 -8.56 1.45
CA GLY A 33 7.36 -9.72 2.35
C GLY A 33 6.47 -10.83 1.85
N SER A 34 7.04 -12.01 1.63
CA SER A 34 6.32 -13.19 1.15
C SER A 34 5.26 -13.60 2.18
N ASN A 35 4.00 -13.15 2.03
CA ASN A 35 2.75 -13.74 2.59
C ASN A 35 1.57 -12.74 2.63
N TYR A 36 1.46 -11.84 1.66
CA TYR A 36 0.32 -10.92 1.58
C TYR A 36 -0.64 -11.29 0.44
N SER A 37 -1.95 -11.30 0.71
CA SER A 37 -2.99 -11.35 -0.32
C SER A 37 -3.47 -9.94 -0.65
N CYS A 38 -3.73 -9.66 -1.94
CA CYS A 38 -4.14 -8.34 -2.42
C CYS A 38 -5.50 -8.40 -3.12
N GLU A 39 -6.44 -7.62 -2.63
CA GLU A 39 -7.79 -7.47 -3.19
C GLU A 39 -8.10 -6.00 -3.48
N VAL A 40 -9.03 -5.76 -4.41
CA VAL A 40 -9.51 -4.40 -4.69
C VAL A 40 -10.45 -4.00 -3.55
N ALA A 41 -10.18 -2.87 -2.91
CA ALA A 41 -11.00 -2.38 -1.81
C ALA A 41 -12.39 -1.95 -2.31
N LYS A 42 -13.47 -2.29 -1.59
CA LYS A 42 -14.77 -1.62 -1.81
C LYS A 42 -14.78 -0.29 -1.06
N ILE A 43 -15.63 0.64 -1.51
CA ILE A 43 -15.75 1.98 -0.90
C ILE A 43 -16.10 1.89 0.59
N THR A 44 -16.96 0.94 0.98
CA THR A 44 -17.32 0.70 2.38
C THR A 44 -16.12 0.33 3.25
N ASP A 45 -15.19 -0.46 2.71
CA ASP A 45 -14.00 -0.91 3.44
C ASP A 45 -13.01 0.25 3.64
N VAL A 46 -12.93 1.16 2.66
CA VAL A 46 -12.10 2.35 2.74
C VAL A 46 -12.58 3.30 3.83
N VAL A 47 -13.89 3.55 3.89
CA VAL A 47 -14.49 4.43 4.90
C VAL A 47 -14.33 3.84 6.31
N ASP A 48 -14.54 2.53 6.48
CA ASP A 48 -14.38 1.87 7.78
C ASP A 48 -12.92 1.89 8.27
N MET A 49 -11.96 1.67 7.37
CA MET A 49 -10.52 1.74 7.71
C MET A 49 -10.09 3.16 8.10
N LEU A 50 -10.56 4.19 7.39
CA LEU A 50 -10.27 5.58 7.72
C LEU A 50 -10.94 6.01 9.03
N GLY A 51 -12.18 5.58 9.27
CA GLY A 51 -12.92 5.85 10.52
C GLY A 51 -12.24 5.25 11.76
N LYS A 52 -11.47 4.17 11.58
CA LYS A 52 -10.65 3.54 12.63
C LYS A 52 -9.25 4.14 12.77
N GLY A 53 -8.96 5.24 12.08
CA GLY A 53 -7.65 5.92 12.11
C GLY A 53 -6.59 5.27 11.20
N GLY A 54 -6.99 4.40 10.28
CA GLY A 54 -6.10 3.83 9.26
C GLY A 54 -5.59 4.91 8.31
N LYS A 55 -4.34 4.76 7.85
CA LYS A 55 -3.72 5.65 6.85
C LYS A 55 -3.65 4.94 5.50
N VAL A 56 -3.81 5.72 4.43
CA VAL A 56 -3.57 5.25 3.06
C VAL A 56 -2.07 5.36 2.77
N GLU A 57 -1.45 4.27 2.34
CA GLU A 57 -0.07 4.24 1.87
C GLU A 57 -0.06 4.48 0.35
N ASP A 58 0.70 5.47 -0.12
CA ASP A 58 0.83 5.77 -1.56
C ASP A 58 1.98 4.97 -2.18
N ALA A 59 1.62 4.07 -3.10
CA ALA A 59 2.56 3.29 -3.91
C ALA A 59 2.56 3.72 -5.39
N THR A 60 1.99 4.89 -5.72
CA THR A 60 1.95 5.45 -7.07
C THR A 60 3.19 6.27 -7.42
N GLY A 61 3.93 6.72 -6.41
CA GLY A 61 5.24 7.33 -6.54
C GLY A 61 6.30 6.31 -6.95
N ALA A 62 7.21 6.72 -7.84
CA ALA A 62 8.45 6.01 -8.11
C ALA A 62 9.09 5.57 -6.78
N MET A 63 9.72 4.39 -6.77
CA MET A 63 10.48 3.86 -5.62
C MET A 63 10.98 5.01 -4.74
N ALA A 64 10.47 5.11 -3.52
CA ALA A 64 11.10 5.94 -2.52
C ALA A 64 12.45 5.29 -2.22
N THR A 65 13.44 5.52 -3.08
CA THR A 65 14.82 5.56 -2.65
C THR A 65 14.83 6.60 -1.55
N GLN A 66 14.84 6.17 -0.29
CA GLN A 66 15.50 6.93 0.75
C GLN A 66 16.95 7.11 0.29
N GLN A 67 17.20 8.14 -0.53
CA GLN A 67 18.49 8.78 -0.48
C GLN A 67 18.54 9.41 0.90
N ASN A 68 19.26 8.75 1.80
CA ASN A 68 19.79 9.38 3.00
C ASN A 68 20.96 10.28 2.51
N PRO A 69 20.84 11.62 2.52
CA PRO A 69 21.97 12.47 2.17
C PRO A 69 22.99 12.62 3.32
N ASP A 70 22.78 12.03 4.49
CA ASP A 70 23.63 12.27 5.68
C ASP A 70 24.63 11.14 5.96
N ILE A 71 25.34 10.66 4.94
CA ILE A 71 26.64 10.02 5.14
C ILE A 71 27.64 10.63 4.16
N LEU A 72 28.30 11.70 4.60
CA LEU A 72 29.66 12.02 4.19
C LEU A 72 30.42 12.52 5.43
N LEU A 73 31.42 11.72 5.79
CA LEU A 73 32.52 12.05 6.71
C LEU A 73 33.21 13.35 6.30
#